data_AF-A0A2N1W5H3-F1
#
_entry.id   AF-A0A2N1W5H3-F1
#
_cell.length_a   1.000
_cell.length_b   1.000
_cell.length_c   1.000
_cell.angle_alpha   90.00
_cell.angle_beta   90.00
_cell.angle_gamma   90.00
#
_symmetry.space_group_name_H-M   'P 1'
#
loop_
_entity.id
_entity.type
_entity.pdbx_description
1 polymer ?
#
loop_
_entity_poly.entity_id
_entity_poly.type
_entity_poly.pdbx_seq_one_letter_code
_entity_poly.pdbx_strand_id
1 'polypeptide(L)' 'MADVIKEVKKDVKAKKKTGLYVIGVALVVLVLGYYVLSLVNPDASNWAGAAAPFLIIGGYVAIAVGILIGWDE' A
#
# COMPACT_ATOMS: atom_id res chain seq x y z
N MET A 1 21.12 -18.60 30.39
CA MET A 1 20.99 -19.18 29.03
C MET A 1 19.66 -18.85 28.38
N ALA A 2 18.52 -18.97 29.07
CA ALA A 2 17.21 -18.61 28.53
C ALA A 2 17.10 -17.13 28.09
N ASP A 3 17.68 -16.21 28.87
CA ASP A 3 17.67 -14.77 28.53
C ASP A 3 18.54 -14.42 27.31
N VAL A 4 19.68 -15.09 27.15
CA VAL A 4 20.56 -14.96 25.97
C VAL A 4 19.83 -15.43 24.70
N ILE A 5 19.05 -16.52 24.79
CA ILE A 5 18.24 -17.01 23.66
C ILE A 5 17.08 -16.06 23.35
N LYS A 6 16.53 -15.37 24.37
CA LYS A 6 15.43 -14.42 24.24
C LYS A 6 15.87 -13.13 23.57
N GLU A 7 17.07 -12.63 23.88
CA GLU A 7 17.71 -11.49 23.21
C GLU A 7 17.99 -11.79 21.73
N VAL A 8 18.68 -12.91 21.44
CA VAL A 8 19.00 -13.31 20.05
C VAL A 8 17.73 -13.49 19.19
N LYS A 9 16.63 -14.00 19.77
CA LYS A 9 15.34 -14.11 19.05
C LYS A 9 14.64 -12.76 18.85
N LYS A 10 14.89 -11.76 19.69
CA LYS A 10 14.32 -10.41 19.58
C LYS A 10 14.99 -9.64 18.45
N ASP A 11 16.30 -9.81 18.29
CA ASP A 11 17.10 -9.15 17.25
C ASP A 11 16.83 -9.70 15.85
N VAL A 12 16.55 -11.00 15.72
CA VAL A 12 16.18 -11.62 14.42
C VAL A 12 14.77 -11.22 13.95
N LYS A 13 13.90 -10.74 14.85
CA LYS A 13 12.45 -10.61 14.56
C LYS A 13 11.93 -9.18 14.41
N ALA A 14 12.78 -8.18 14.54
CA ALA A 14 12.40 -6.78 14.43
C ALA A 14 12.83 -6.15 13.10
N LYS A 15 12.72 -6.87 11.97
CA LYS A 15 12.62 -6.18 10.67
C LYS A 15 11.33 -5.37 10.71
N LYS A 16 11.43 -4.03 10.66
CA LYS A 16 10.24 -3.20 10.47
C LYS A 16 9.54 -3.71 9.21
N LYS A 17 8.22 -3.89 9.29
CA LYS A 17 7.39 -4.35 8.15
C LYS A 17 6.68 -3.16 7.51
N THR A 18 7.33 -2.01 7.50
CA THR A 18 6.73 -0.73 7.10
C THR A 18 6.38 -0.77 5.61
N GLY A 19 7.28 -1.27 4.76
CA GLY A 19 7.03 -1.42 3.33
C GLY A 19 5.85 -2.32 3.03
N LEU A 20 5.74 -3.46 3.73
CA LEU A 20 4.60 -4.37 3.56
C LEU A 20 3.27 -3.71 3.97
N TYR A 21 3.27 -2.91 5.03
CA TYR A 21 2.09 -2.15 5.45
C TYR A 21 1.71 -1.09 4.41
N VAL A 22 2.69 -0.35 3.88
CA VAL A 22 2.48 0.66 2.83
C VAL A 22 1.89 0.01 1.57
N ILE A 23 2.43 -1.14 1.13
CA ILE A 23 1.89 -1.89 0.00
C ILE A 23 0.44 -2.32 0.28
N GLY A 24 0.15 -2.82 1.48
CA GLY A 24 -1.21 -3.22 1.87
C GLY A 24 -2.22 -2.08 1.78
N VAL A 25 -1.88 -0.90 2.31
CA VAL A 25 -2.72 0.30 2.20
C VAL A 25 -2.87 0.74 0.74
N ALA A 26 -1.78 0.73 -0.02
CA ALA A 26 -1.79 1.14 -1.43
C ALA A 26 -2.67 0.23 -2.30
N LEU A 27 -2.70 -1.08 -2.03
CA LEU A 27 -3.60 -2.02 -2.69
C LEU A 27 -5.08 -1.72 -2.38
N VAL A 28 -5.41 -1.39 -1.13
CA VAL A 28 -6.78 -0.97 -0.77
C VAL A 28 -7.19 0.29 -1.53
N VAL A 29 -6.30 1.29 -1.60
CA VAL A 29 -6.53 2.52 -2.36
C VAL A 29 -6.72 2.21 -3.85
N LEU A 30 -5.91 1.33 -4.43
CA LEU A 30 -6.02 0.93 -5.83
C LEU A 30 -7.35 0.23 -6.13
N VAL A 31 -7.76 -0.72 -5.28
CA VAL A 31 -9.06 -1.39 -5.39
C VAL A 31 -10.20 -0.38 -5.26
N LEU A 32 -10.11 0.57 -4.33
CA LEU A 32 -11.08 1.66 -4.22
C LEU A 32 -11.10 2.54 -5.47
N GLY A 33 -9.96 2.80 -6.11
CA GLY A 33 -9.89 3.52 -7.38
C GLY A 33 -10.69 2.83 -8.49
N TYR A 34 -10.52 1.51 -8.64
CA TYR A 34 -11.32 0.72 -9.58
C TYR A 34 -12.80 0.63 -9.21
N TYR A 35 -13.11 0.58 -7.93
CA TYR A 35 -14.50 0.66 -7.47
C TYR A 35 -15.13 2.02 -7.82
N VAL A 36 -14.44 3.15 -7.56
CA VAL A 36 -14.93 4.48 -7.94
C VAL A 36 -15.06 4.61 -9.46
N LEU A 37 -14.15 4.00 -10.23
CA LEU A 37 -14.27 3.94 -11.69
C LEU A 37 -15.59 3.28 -12.15
N SER A 38 -16.11 2.29 -11.40
CA SER A 38 -17.41 1.67 -11.70
C SER A 38 -18.61 2.60 -11.53
N LEU A 39 -18.44 3.71 -10.79
CA LEU A 39 -19.47 4.73 -10.57
C LEU A 39 -19.41 5.86 -11.61
N VAL A 40 -18.50 5.79 -12.57
CA VAL A 40 -18.33 6.80 -13.64
C VAL A 40 -19.42 6.60 -14.69
N ASN A 41 -20.16 7.67 -14.99
CA ASN A 41 -21.13 7.65 -16.10
C ASN A 41 -20.42 7.65 -17.46
N PRO A 42 -21.08 7.21 -18.55
CA PRO A 42 -20.43 7.00 -19.86
C PRO A 42 -19.73 8.22 -20.45
N ASP A 43 -20.18 9.43 -20.09
CA ASP A 43 -19.61 10.71 -20.50
C ASP A 43 -18.53 11.25 -19.54
N ALA A 44 -18.23 10.52 -18.47
CA ALA A 44 -17.28 10.86 -17.42
C ALA A 44 -17.48 12.24 -16.76
N SER A 45 -18.70 12.78 -16.81
CA SER A 45 -19.02 14.14 -16.34
C SER A 45 -19.28 14.24 -14.83
N ASN A 46 -19.26 13.12 -14.10
CA ASN A 46 -19.46 13.11 -12.65
C ASN A 46 -18.14 13.19 -11.86
N TRP A 47 -18.26 13.42 -10.54
CA TRP A 47 -17.12 13.51 -9.63
C TRP A 47 -16.24 12.25 -9.65
N ALA A 48 -16.84 11.06 -9.87
CA ALA A 48 -16.10 9.82 -9.93
C ALA A 48 -15.13 9.78 -11.13
N GLY A 49 -15.54 10.36 -12.27
CA GLY A 49 -14.71 10.47 -13.47
C GLY A 49 -13.47 11.32 -13.22
N ALA A 50 -13.60 12.34 -12.37
CA ALA A 50 -12.47 13.14 -11.92
C ALA A 50 -11.61 12.41 -10.86
N ALA A 51 -12.21 11.69 -9.91
CA ALA A 51 -11.49 11.11 -8.77
C ALA A 51 -10.76 9.78 -9.06
N ALA A 52 -11.38 8.90 -9.86
CA ALA A 52 -10.85 7.55 -10.11
C ALA A 52 -9.43 7.52 -10.70
N PRO A 53 -9.07 8.38 -11.70
CA PRO A 53 -7.72 8.40 -12.25
C PRO A 53 -6.65 8.67 -11.20
N PHE A 54 -6.90 9.61 -10.28
CA PHE A 54 -5.94 9.95 -9.21
C PHE A 54 -5.79 8.81 -8.20
N LEU A 55 -6.89 8.12 -7.84
CA LEU A 55 -6.82 6.97 -6.95
C LEU A 55 -6.04 5.80 -7.56
N ILE A 56 -6.25 5.53 -8.86
CA ILE A 56 -5.57 4.43 -9.56
C ILE A 56 -4.09 4.74 -9.74
N ILE A 57 -3.76 5.92 -10.28
CA ILE A 57 -2.35 6.33 -10.47
C ILE A 57 -1.65 6.46 -9.11
N GLY A 58 -2.29 7.12 -8.14
CA GLY A 58 -1.77 7.26 -6.78
C GLY A 58 -1.56 5.91 -6.10
N GLY A 59 -2.47 4.96 -6.28
CA GLY A 59 -2.34 3.58 -5.81
C GLY A 59 -1.11 2.87 -6.38
N TYR A 60 -0.89 2.93 -7.69
CA TYR A 60 0.31 2.34 -8.31
C TYR A 60 1.61 3.02 -7.86
N VAL A 61 1.63 4.35 -7.77
CA VAL A 61 2.79 5.09 -7.26
C VAL A 61 3.07 4.71 -5.80
N ALA A 62 2.05 4.62 -4.96
CA ALA A 62 2.20 4.20 -3.56
C ALA A 62 2.68 2.75 -3.41
N ILE A 63 2.25 1.83 -4.29
CA ILE A 63 2.80 0.46 -4.35
C ILE A 63 4.29 0.51 -4.68
N ALA A 64 4.68 1.27 -5.72
CA ALA A 64 6.08 1.39 -6.10
C ALA A 64 6.94 1.96 -4.95
N VAL A 65 6.47 3.01 -4.28
CA VAL A 65 7.13 3.58 -3.10
C VAL A 65 7.20 2.57 -1.95
N GLY A 66 6.13 1.82 -1.70
CA GLY A 66 6.10 0.78 -0.67
C GLY A 66 7.10 -0.35 -0.94
N ILE A 67 7.27 -0.75 -2.21
CA ILE A 67 8.28 -1.72 -2.62
C ILE A 67 9.69 -1.16 -2.39
N LEU A 68 9.95 0.09 -2.79
CA LEU A 68 11.26 0.72 -2.61
C LEU A 68 11.62 0.88 -1.12
N ILE A 69 10.67 1.28 -0.28
CA ILE A 69 10.87 1.38 1.17
C ILE A 69 11.06 -0.01 1.79
N GLY A 70 10.24 -0.99 1.40
CA GLY A 70 10.33 -2.35 1.92
C GLY A 70 11.56 -3.13 1.45
N TRP A 71 12.23 -2.65 0.40
CA TRP A 71 13.51 -3.21 -0.06
C TRP A 71 14.67 -2.83 0.88
N ASP A 72 14.61 -1.63 1.47
CA ASP A 72 15.64 -1.10 2.38
C ASP A 72 15.51 -1.63 3.82
N GLU A 73 14.36 -2.26 4.15
CA GLU A 73 14.15 -3.01 5.39
C GLU A 73 14.74 -4.41 5.31
#